data_AF-A0A925V774-F1
#
_entry.id   AF-A0A925V774-F1
#
_cell.length_a   1.000
_cell.length_b   1.000
_cell.length_c   1.000
_cell.angle_alpha   90.00
_cell.angle_beta   90.00
_cell.angle_gamma   90.00
#
_symmetry.space_group_name_H-M   'P 1'
#
loop_
_entity.id
_entity.type
_entity.pdbx_description
1 polymer ?
#
loop_
_entity_poly.entity_id
_entity_poly.type
_entity_poly.pdbx_seq_one_letter_code
_entity_poly.pdbx_strand_id
1 'polypeptide(L)'
;MARRLQRIVWVAAGLLLAAVAIGGYALRHLHDDARRNAARLMGCPFDEVDVEPLGPGTPRYRVLGCGGGGIMTCAPDEPICFIVPEASWPPS
;
A
#
# COMPACT_ATOMS: atom_id res chain seq x y z
N MET A 1 35.58 -25.86 12.35
CA MET A 1 34.21 -25.36 12.67
C MET A 1 33.87 -24.00 12.03
N ALA A 2 34.82 -23.05 11.89
CA ALA A 2 34.54 -21.69 11.38
C ALA A 2 33.84 -21.57 10.00
N ARG A 3 34.16 -22.46 9.04
CA ARG A 3 33.58 -22.40 7.68
C ARG A 3 32.08 -22.72 7.61
N ARG A 4 31.52 -23.44 8.60
CA ARG A 4 30.08 -23.76 8.64
C ARG A 4 29.24 -22.58 9.13
N LEU A 5 29.73 -21.86 10.13
CA LEU A 5 29.10 -20.64 10.64
C LEU A 5 29.01 -19.55 9.55
N GLN A 6 30.08 -19.39 8.78
CA GLN A 6 30.11 -18.40 7.71
C GLN A 6 29.04 -18.67 6.63
N ARG A 7 28.83 -19.94 6.25
CA ARG A 7 27.77 -20.33 5.30
C ARG A 7 26.35 -20.03 5.82
N ILE A 8 26.09 -20.24 7.11
CA ILE A 8 24.78 -19.95 7.70
C ILE A 8 24.48 -18.45 7.66
N VAL A 9 25.49 -17.61 7.95
CA VAL A 9 25.34 -16.14 7.90
C VAL A 9 25.01 -15.66 6.48
N TRP A 10 25.68 -16.19 5.45
CA TRP A 10 25.38 -15.83 4.05
C TRP A 10 23.98 -16.25 3.62
N VAL A 11 23.52 -17.43 4.03
CA VAL A 11 22.16 -17.90 3.71
C VAL A 11 21.10 -17.05 4.43
N ALA A 12 21.31 -16.72 5.71
CA ALA A 12 20.41 -15.86 6.47
C ALA A 12 20.34 -14.44 5.88
N ALA A 13 21.49 -13.86 5.50
CA ALA A 13 21.53 -12.56 4.83
C ALA A 13 20.82 -12.56 3.48
N GLY A 14 21.00 -13.63 2.69
CA GLY A 14 20.30 -13.80 1.40
C GLY A 14 18.78 -13.91 1.57
N LEU A 15 18.31 -14.64 2.59
CA LEU A 15 16.88 -14.77 2.90
C LEU A 15 16.26 -13.45 3.35
N LEU A 16 16.97 -12.66 4.17
CA LEU A 16 16.49 -11.34 4.60
C LEU A 16 16.38 -10.36 3.42
N LEU A 17 17.37 -10.34 2.53
CA LEU A 17 17.32 -9.51 1.31
C LEU A 17 16.17 -9.92 0.38
N ALA A 18 15.96 -11.22 0.21
CA ALA A 18 14.84 -11.73 -0.59
C ALA A 18 13.48 -11.35 0.01
N ALA A 19 13.32 -11.45 1.34
CA ALA A 19 12.09 -11.07 2.02
C ALA A 19 11.79 -9.56 1.88
N VAL A 20 12.80 -8.70 1.98
CA VAL A 20 12.64 -7.25 1.78
C VAL A 20 12.27 -6.92 0.33
N ALA A 21 12.91 -7.57 -0.65
CA ALA A 21 12.61 -7.35 -2.06
C ALA A 21 11.17 -7.78 -2.42
N ILE A 22 10.72 -8.92 -1.93
CA ILE A 22 9.36 -9.43 -2.16
C ILE A 22 8.32 -8.55 -1.44
N GLY A 23 8.59 -8.19 -0.18
CA GLY A 23 7.70 -7.31 0.59
C GLY A 23 7.57 -5.91 -0.05
N GLY A 24 8.68 -5.32 -0.49
CA GLY A 24 8.69 -4.03 -1.17
C GLY A 24 7.98 -4.05 -2.53
N TYR A 25 8.04 -5.17 -3.25
CA TYR A 25 7.32 -5.33 -4.52
C TYR A 25 5.81 -5.48 -4.30
N ALA A 26 5.39 -6.26 -3.31
CA ALA A 26 3.97 -6.42 -2.97
C ALA A 26 3.34 -5.10 -2.52
N LEU A 27 4.05 -4.33 -1.68
CA LEU A 27 3.60 -3.02 -1.22
C LEU A 27 3.43 -2.02 -2.37
N ARG A 28 4.31 -2.03 -3.38
CA ARG A 28 4.21 -1.14 -4.56
C ARG A 28 3.00 -1.47 -5.44
N HIS A 29 2.72 -2.75 -5.69
CA HIS A 29 1.54 -3.13 -6.50
C HIS A 29 0.22 -2.76 -5.81
N LEU A 30 0.12 -3.01 -4.50
CA LEU A 30 -1.03 -2.57 -3.70
C LEU A 30 -1.22 -1.04 -3.77
N HIS A 31 -0.11 -0.30 -3.85
CA HIS A 31 -0.14 1.16 -3.94
C HIS A 31 -0.62 1.67 -5.29
N ASP A 32 -0.14 1.08 -6.38
CA ASP A 32 -0.52 1.44 -7.75
C ASP A 32 -1.99 1.12 -8.03
N ASP A 33 -2.49 -0.02 -7.55
CA ASP A 33 -3.90 -0.39 -7.68
C ASP A 33 -4.82 0.54 -6.88
N ALA A 34 -4.42 0.91 -5.66
CA ALA A 34 -5.14 1.90 -4.87
C ALA A 34 -5.22 3.25 -5.61
N ARG A 35 -4.09 3.71 -6.17
CA ARG A 35 -4.03 4.97 -6.93
C ARG A 35 -4.90 4.94 -8.18
N ARG A 36 -4.95 3.81 -8.91
CA ARG A 36 -5.83 3.64 -10.07
C ARG A 36 -7.31 3.65 -9.70
N ASN A 37 -7.69 2.96 -8.63
CA ASN A 37 -9.07 2.93 -8.15
C ASN A 37 -9.50 4.31 -7.66
N ALA A 38 -8.63 5.01 -6.94
CA ALA A 38 -8.86 6.37 -6.50
C ALA A 38 -9.04 7.35 -7.67
N ALA A 39 -8.18 7.28 -8.69
CA ALA A 39 -8.31 8.08 -9.91
C ALA A 39 -9.65 7.85 -10.62
N ARG A 40 -10.11 6.59 -10.71
CA ARG A 40 -11.43 6.26 -11.26
C ARG A 40 -12.58 6.81 -10.42
N LEU A 41 -12.51 6.67 -9.10
CA LEU A 41 -13.56 7.12 -8.19
C LEU A 41 -13.68 8.64 -8.14
N MET A 42 -12.55 9.35 -8.23
CA MET A 42 -12.53 10.82 -8.22
C MET A 42 -12.70 11.44 -9.62
N GLY A 43 -12.65 10.64 -10.69
CA GLY A 43 -12.68 11.13 -12.07
C GLY A 43 -11.44 11.97 -12.42
N CYS A 44 -10.31 11.65 -11.82
CA CYS A 44 -9.06 12.41 -11.89
C CYS A 44 -7.99 11.71 -12.73
N PRO A 45 -7.05 12.45 -13.37
CA PRO A 45 -5.87 11.87 -13.98
C PRO A 45 -5.05 11.10 -12.94
N PHE A 46 -4.51 9.93 -13.32
CA PHE A 46 -3.74 9.08 -12.40
C PHE A 46 -2.52 9.78 -11.81
N ASP A 47 -1.87 10.64 -12.60
CA ASP A 47 -0.72 11.46 -12.24
C ASP A 47 -1.05 12.56 -11.22
N GLU A 48 -2.31 13.00 -11.15
CA GLU A 48 -2.78 14.02 -10.18
C GLU A 48 -3.34 13.41 -8.88
N VAL A 49 -3.43 12.08 -8.80
CA VAL A 49 -3.91 11.40 -7.59
C VAL A 49 -2.73 10.91 -6.76
N ASP A 50 -2.74 11.25 -5.48
CA ASP A 50 -1.81 10.73 -4.49
C ASP A 50 -2.56 9.90 -3.45
N VAL A 51 -1.92 8.82 -3.00
CA VAL A 51 -2.48 7.88 -2.03
C VAL A 51 -1.48 7.71 -0.89
N GLU A 52 -1.95 7.61 0.34
CA GLU A 52 -1.10 7.37 1.51
C GLU A 52 -1.77 6.28 2.37
N PRO A 53 -1.08 5.15 2.66
CA PRO A 53 -1.65 4.10 3.50
C PRO A 53 -1.79 4.59 4.94
N LEU A 54 -2.98 4.44 5.52
CA LEU A 54 -3.27 4.92 6.88
C LEU A 54 -2.81 3.97 7.99
N GLY A 55 -2.36 2.78 7.62
CA GLY A 55 -1.81 1.82 8.57
C GLY A 55 -1.35 0.53 7.90
N PRO A 56 -0.36 -0.15 8.49
CA PRO A 56 0.16 -1.41 7.96
C PRO A 56 -0.94 -2.48 7.93
N GLY A 57 -1.10 -3.14 6.78
CA GLY A 57 -2.05 -4.25 6.62
C GLY A 57 -3.53 -3.83 6.59
N THR A 58 -3.85 -2.54 6.51
CA THR A 58 -5.23 -2.08 6.33
C THR A 58 -5.49 -1.75 4.85
N PRO A 59 -6.66 -2.11 4.29
CA PRO A 59 -7.05 -1.70 2.94
C PRO A 59 -7.56 -0.24 2.93
N ARG A 60 -6.91 0.63 3.72
CA ARG A 60 -7.30 2.02 3.95
C ARG A 60 -6.20 2.95 3.49
N TYR A 61 -6.60 3.89 2.65
CA TYR A 61 -5.71 4.85 2.02
C TYR A 61 -6.32 6.23 2.18
N ARG A 62 -5.56 7.19 2.68
CA ARG A 62 -5.86 8.60 2.45
C ARG A 62 -5.60 8.87 0.98
N VAL A 63 -6.47 9.64 0.35
CA VAL A 63 -6.36 9.99 -1.05
C VAL A 63 -6.48 11.49 -1.22
N LEU A 64 -5.69 12.03 -2.14
CA LEU A 64 -5.74 13.43 -2.53
C LEU A 64 -5.75 13.51 -4.07
N GLY A 65 -6.58 14.37 -4.64
CA GLY A 65 -6.66 14.56 -6.08
C GLY A 65 -7.25 15.90 -6.48
N CYS A 66 -7.47 16.08 -7.79
CA CYS A 66 -7.83 17.33 -8.48
C CYS A 66 -9.04 18.11 -7.93
N GLY A 67 -9.90 17.48 -7.12
CA GLY A 67 -11.10 18.10 -6.53
C GLY A 67 -11.18 18.05 -5.02
N GLY A 68 -10.19 17.47 -4.34
CA GLY A 68 -10.21 17.27 -2.89
C GLY A 68 -9.56 15.96 -2.46
N GLY A 69 -9.72 15.63 -1.18
CA GLY A 69 -9.19 14.42 -0.59
C GLY A 69 -10.18 13.76 0.37
N GLY A 70 -9.91 12.51 0.69
CA GLY A 70 -10.74 11.71 1.57
C GLY A 70 -10.06 10.40 1.97
N ILE A 71 -10.82 9.54 2.62
CA ILE A 71 -10.38 8.21 3.01
C ILE A 71 -11.01 7.22 2.05
N MET A 72 -10.18 6.54 1.27
CA MET A 72 -10.58 5.40 0.48
C MET A 72 -10.41 4.13 1.31
N THR A 73 -11.45 3.33 1.35
CA THR A 73 -11.37 1.96 1.84
C THR A 73 -11.90 1.03 0.77
N CYS A 74 -11.21 -0.08 0.59
CA CYS A 74 -11.66 -1.17 -0.26
C CYS A 74 -12.12 -2.31 0.65
N ALA A 75 -13.28 -2.91 0.35
CA ALA A 75 -13.69 -4.11 1.06
C ALA A 75 -12.70 -5.24 0.75
N PRO A 76 -12.26 -6.02 1.74
CA PRO A 76 -11.29 -7.10 1.51
C PRO A 76 -11.82 -8.21 0.59
N ASP A 77 -13.14 -8.38 0.51
CA ASP A 77 -13.81 -9.46 -0.24
C ASP A 77 -14.63 -8.97 -1.45
N GLU A 78 -14.68 -7.66 -1.72
CA GLU A 78 -15.42 -7.11 -2.85
C GLU A 78 -14.56 -6.12 -3.66
N PRO A 79 -14.72 -6.06 -4.99
CA PRO A 79 -14.00 -5.09 -5.85
C PRO A 79 -14.49 -3.64 -5.65
N ILE A 80 -15.33 -3.39 -4.65
CA ILE A 80 -15.96 -2.10 -4.41
C ILE A 80 -15.08 -1.30 -3.44
N CYS A 81 -14.52 -0.21 -3.94
CA CYS A 81 -13.84 0.81 -3.14
C CYS A 81 -14.74 2.04 -3.07
N PHE A 82 -14.77 2.70 -1.92
CA PHE A 82 -15.51 3.95 -1.73
C PHE A 82 -14.62 4.99 -1.05
N ILE A 83 -14.85 6.26 -1.41
CA ILE A 83 -14.16 7.42 -0.84
C ILE A 83 -15.14 8.17 0.03
N VAL A 84 -14.78 8.38 1.29
CA VAL A 84 -15.55 9.16 2.25
C VAL A 84 -14.76 10.38 2.70
N PRO A 85 -15.42 11.51 3.02
CA PRO A 85 -14.74 12.68 3.56
C PRO A 85 -13.98 12.31 4.85
N GLU A 86 -12.77 12.82 5.02
CA GLU A 86 -11.96 12.51 6.21
C GLU A 86 -12.66 12.89 7.52
N ALA A 87 -13.41 14.00 7.52
CA ALA A 87 -14.20 14.44 8.67
C ALA A 87 -15.36 13.50 9.05
N SER A 88 -15.81 12.65 8.12
CA SER A 88 -16.87 11.65 8.38
C SER A 88 -16.32 10.34 8.95
N TRP A 89 -14.99 10.18 8.96
CA TRP A 89 -14.35 8.99 9.48
C TRP A 89 -14.01 9.18 10.95
N PRO A 90 -14.33 8.20 11.83
CA PRO A 90 -13.97 8.32 13.23
C PRO A 90 -12.45 8.40 13.39
N PRO A 91 -11.91 9.32 14.22
CA PRO A 91 -10.50 9.31 14.57
C PRO A 91 -10.20 8.00 15.30
N SER A 92 -9.19 7.28 14.81
CA SER A 92 -8.68 6.04 15.40
C SER A 92 -7.98 6.28 16.72
#